data_AF-A0A524JNQ7-F1
#
_entry.id   AF-A0A524JNQ7-F1
#
_cell.length_a   1.000
_cell.length_b   1.000
_cell.length_c   1.000
_cell.angle_alpha   90.00
_cell.angle_beta   90.00
_cell.angle_gamma   90.00
#
_symmetry.space_group_name_H-M   'P 1'
#
loop_
_entity.id
_entity.type
_entity.pdbx_description
1 polymer ?
#
loop_
_entity_poly.entity_id
_entity_poly.type
_entity_poly.pdbx_seq_one_letter_code
_entity_poly.pdbx_strand_id
1 'polypeptide(L)'
;IATKPTKVLIVEGILILTNPTIRDMFDIKIYVHADSDERLIRRVKRDVNERGWNLDETLQKYQTNIKPMHEQFIEPSKEYADIIIPNNTYNTVAIDIVRTIINQKIV
;
A
#
# COMPACT_ATOMS: atom_id res chain seq x y z
N ILE A 1 -12.59 14.78 0.36
CA ILE A 1 -12.85 14.59 1.81
C ILE A 1 -12.16 15.75 2.51
N ALA A 2 -12.89 16.56 3.28
CA ALA A 2 -12.26 17.64 4.04
C ALA A 2 -11.64 17.05 5.31
N THR A 3 -10.31 16.98 5.36
CA THR A 3 -9.55 16.55 6.55
C THR A 3 -9.26 17.75 7.44
N LYS A 4 -9.62 17.63 8.72
CA LYS A 4 -9.26 18.65 9.72
C LYS A 4 -7.75 18.57 10.01
N PRO A 5 -7.11 19.69 10.36
CA PRO A 5 -5.71 19.67 10.81
C PRO A 5 -5.53 18.69 11.98
N THR A 6 -4.52 17.83 11.87
CA THR A 6 -4.17 16.82 12.88
C THR A 6 -2.65 16.72 12.98
N LYS A 7 -2.15 16.19 14.11
CA LYS A 7 -0.70 16.05 14.34
C LYS A 7 -0.06 14.97 13.45
N VAL A 8 -0.85 14.01 12.99
CA VAL A 8 -0.40 12.87 12.15
C VAL A 8 -1.37 12.72 11.01
N LEU A 9 -0.85 12.75 9.78
CA LEU A 9 -1.60 12.44 8.58
C LEU A 9 -1.07 11.14 7.97
N ILE A 10 -1.93 10.14 7.86
CA ILE A 10 -1.62 8.91 7.12
C ILE A 10 -2.19 9.07 5.72
N VAL A 11 -1.31 9.04 4.73
CA VAL A 11 -1.68 9.02 3.32
C VAL A 11 -1.44 7.61 2.80
N GLU A 12 -2.50 6.94 2.35
CA GLU A 12 -2.41 5.59 1.78
C GLU A 12 -2.75 5.59 0.30
N GLY A 13 -2.09 4.71 -0.46
CA GLY A 13 -2.41 4.49 -1.86
C GLY A 13 -1.29 3.78 -2.60
N ILE A 14 -1.64 3.14 -3.71
CA ILE A 14 -0.72 2.32 -4.52
C ILE A 14 0.34 3.13 -5.28
N LEU A 15 0.16 4.44 -5.46
CA LEU A 15 1.02 5.31 -6.28
C LEU A 15 1.60 6.50 -5.51
N ILE A 16 1.38 6.60 -4.19
CA ILE A 16 1.76 7.80 -3.42
C ILE A 16 3.28 8.02 -3.39
N LEU A 17 4.06 6.97 -3.58
CA LEU A 17 5.53 7.02 -3.62
C LEU A 17 6.09 7.20 -5.03
N THR A 18 5.29 7.27 -6.09
CA THR A 18 5.82 7.42 -7.46
C THR A 18 6.18 8.87 -7.80
N ASN A 19 5.52 9.84 -7.17
CA ASN A 19 5.72 11.26 -7.43
C ASN A 19 6.75 11.88 -6.46
N PRO A 20 7.88 12.42 -6.95
CA PRO A 20 8.92 13.02 -6.10
C PRO A 20 8.39 14.16 -5.21
N THR A 21 7.58 15.06 -5.75
CA THR A 21 7.02 16.19 -5.00
C THR A 21 6.16 15.73 -3.83
N ILE A 22 5.39 14.64 -4.01
CA ILE A 22 4.60 14.06 -2.92
C ILE A 22 5.52 13.39 -1.89
N ARG A 23 6.56 12.68 -2.34
CA ARG A 23 7.53 12.02 -1.45
C ARG A 23 8.25 13.01 -0.53
N ASP A 24 8.61 14.17 -1.04
CA ASP A 24 9.31 15.21 -0.29
C ASP A 24 8.44 15.81 0.84
N MET A 25 7.12 15.60 0.78
CA MET A 25 6.19 16.01 1.82
C MET A 25 6.07 15.00 2.97
N PHE A 26 6.61 13.78 2.81
CA PHE A 26 6.45 12.71 3.81
C PHE A 26 7.65 12.62 4.76
N ASP A 27 7.37 12.69 6.07
CA ASP A 27 8.36 12.44 7.12
C ASP A 27 8.80 10.97 7.21
N ILE A 28 7.91 10.04 6.86
CA ILE A 28 8.12 8.59 6.90
C ILE A 28 7.42 7.97 5.68
N LYS A 29 8.16 7.18 4.90
CA LYS A 29 7.67 6.49 3.70
C LYS A 29 7.67 5.00 3.96
N ILE A 30 6.50 4.37 3.90
CA ILE A 30 6.32 2.95 4.19
C ILE A 30 5.81 2.24 2.93
N TYR A 31 6.45 1.12 2.55
CA TYR A 31 5.95 0.21 1.53
C TYR A 31 5.52 -1.10 2.15
N VAL A 32 4.25 -1.47 1.97
CA VAL A 32 3.70 -2.74 2.47
C VAL A 32 3.89 -3.81 1.39
N HIS A 33 4.81 -4.74 1.63
CA HIS A 33 5.15 -5.80 0.68
C HIS A 33 4.41 -7.10 1.00
N ALA A 34 3.88 -7.73 -0.04
CA ALA A 34 3.28 -9.06 0.01
C ALA A 34 3.43 -9.73 -1.35
N ASP A 35 3.47 -11.05 -1.34
CA ASP A 35 3.64 -11.84 -2.56
C ASP A 35 2.48 -11.59 -3.55
N SER A 36 2.77 -11.68 -4.85
CA SER A 36 1.80 -11.32 -5.89
C SER A 36 0.57 -12.22 -5.90
N ASP A 37 0.74 -13.49 -5.58
CA ASP A 37 -0.30 -14.51 -5.46
C ASP A 37 -1.18 -14.25 -4.23
N GLU A 38 -0.59 -13.99 -3.08
CA GLU A 38 -1.29 -13.58 -1.85
C GLU A 38 -2.15 -12.33 -2.09
N ARG A 39 -1.60 -11.31 -2.74
CA ARG A 39 -2.34 -10.10 -3.13
C ARG A 39 -3.47 -10.40 -4.10
N LEU A 40 -3.24 -11.26 -5.09
CA LEU A 40 -4.26 -11.66 -6.06
C LEU A 40 -5.41 -12.40 -5.37
N ILE A 41 -5.12 -13.38 -4.50
CA ILE A 41 -6.13 -14.15 -3.76
C ILE A 41 -7.01 -13.21 -2.93
N ARG A 42 -6.40 -12.29 -2.16
CA ARG A 42 -7.12 -11.30 -1.35
C ARG A 42 -7.99 -10.40 -2.22
N ARG A 43 -7.45 -9.96 -3.36
CA ARG A 43 -8.18 -9.11 -4.31
C ARG A 43 -9.36 -9.84 -4.93
N VAL A 44 -9.20 -11.07 -5.40
CA VAL A 44 -10.28 -11.86 -6.01
C VAL A 44 -11.40 -12.07 -5.00
N LYS A 45 -11.06 -12.49 -3.76
CA LYS A 45 -12.05 -12.64 -2.69
C LYS A 45 -12.83 -11.35 -2.45
N ARG A 46 -12.14 -10.21 -2.34
CA ARG A 46 -12.77 -8.90 -2.13
C ARG A 46 -13.65 -8.47 -3.32
N ASP A 47 -13.11 -8.52 -4.54
CA ASP A 47 -13.80 -8.02 -5.73
C ASP A 47 -15.03 -8.90 -6.06
N VAL A 48 -14.96 -10.23 -5.86
CA VAL A 48 -16.10 -11.14 -6.08
C VAL A 48 -17.11 -11.09 -4.92
N ASN A 49 -16.66 -11.27 -3.67
CA ASN A 49 -17.59 -11.45 -2.54
C ASN A 49 -18.16 -10.13 -2.01
N GLU A 50 -17.38 -9.05 -1.99
CA GLU A 50 -17.80 -7.78 -1.38
C GLU A 50 -18.32 -6.78 -2.42
N ARG A 51 -17.82 -6.86 -3.66
CA ARG A 51 -18.18 -5.91 -4.73
C ARG A 51 -19.05 -6.53 -5.83
N GLY A 52 -19.29 -7.83 -5.80
CA GLY A 52 -20.15 -8.55 -6.73
C GLY A 52 -19.61 -8.64 -8.16
N TRP A 53 -18.29 -8.55 -8.35
CA TRP A 53 -17.68 -8.62 -9.69
C TRP A 53 -17.59 -10.05 -10.20
N ASN A 54 -17.63 -10.21 -11.53
CA ASN A 54 -17.40 -11.50 -12.16
C ASN A 54 -15.93 -11.96 -12.01
N LEU A 55 -15.73 -13.25 -11.74
CA LEU A 55 -14.41 -13.83 -11.52
C LEU A 55 -13.51 -13.73 -12.77
N ASP A 56 -14.01 -14.14 -13.92
CA ASP A 56 -13.25 -14.17 -15.18
C ASP A 56 -12.82 -12.77 -15.59
N GLU A 57 -13.72 -11.79 -15.49
CA GLU A 57 -13.38 -10.38 -15.72
C GLU A 57 -12.33 -9.86 -14.73
N THR A 58 -12.41 -10.27 -13.47
CA THR A 58 -11.46 -9.84 -12.42
C THR A 58 -10.05 -10.37 -12.73
N LEU A 59 -9.96 -11.64 -13.14
CA LEU A 59 -8.70 -12.28 -13.55
C LEU A 59 -8.16 -11.68 -14.84
N GLN A 60 -9.02 -11.43 -15.83
CA GLN A 60 -8.61 -10.78 -17.08
C GLN A 60 -8.04 -9.39 -16.81
N LYS A 61 -8.74 -8.54 -16.05
CA LYS A 61 -8.25 -7.21 -15.64
C LYS A 61 -6.94 -7.28 -14.87
N TYR A 62 -6.74 -8.33 -14.06
CA TYR A 62 -5.49 -8.53 -13.36
C TYR A 62 -4.32 -8.72 -14.33
N GLN A 63 -4.48 -9.62 -15.30
CA GLN A 63 -3.44 -9.96 -16.26
C GLN A 63 -3.15 -8.82 -17.25
N THR A 64 -4.19 -8.16 -17.77
CA THR A 64 -4.03 -7.17 -18.84
C THR A 64 -3.56 -5.82 -18.32
N ASN A 65 -4.02 -5.41 -17.14
CA ASN A 65 -3.80 -4.05 -16.64
C ASN A 65 -3.02 -4.05 -15.32
N ILE A 66 -3.51 -4.75 -14.30
CA ILE A 66 -3.04 -4.50 -12.93
C ILE A 66 -1.65 -5.06 -12.67
N LYS A 67 -1.33 -6.26 -13.16
CA LYS A 67 0.01 -6.83 -13.02
C LYS A 67 1.05 -6.00 -13.78
N PRO A 68 0.87 -5.68 -15.08
CA PRO A 68 1.81 -4.83 -15.81
C PRO A 68 2.00 -3.45 -15.16
N MET A 69 0.91 -2.78 -14.76
CA MET A 69 1.00 -1.47 -14.11
C MET A 69 1.68 -1.55 -12.74
N HIS A 70 1.47 -2.64 -12.01
CA HIS A 70 2.16 -2.86 -10.75
C HIS A 70 3.67 -3.03 -10.95
N GLU A 71 4.08 -3.89 -11.88
CA GLU A 71 5.50 -4.13 -12.19
C GLU A 71 6.18 -2.86 -12.74
N GLN A 72 5.47 -2.07 -13.55
CA GLN A 72 6.03 -0.87 -14.17
C GLN A 72 6.10 0.34 -13.23
N PHE A 73 5.09 0.55 -12.38
CA PHE A 73 4.96 1.82 -11.64
C PHE A 73 4.94 1.66 -10.12
N ILE A 74 4.38 0.58 -9.60
CA ILE A 74 4.14 0.42 -8.16
C ILE A 74 5.35 -0.25 -7.50
N GLU A 75 5.81 -1.38 -8.03
CA GLU A 75 6.92 -2.14 -7.43
C GLU A 75 8.24 -1.35 -7.42
N PRO A 76 8.62 -0.58 -8.46
CA PRO A 76 9.82 0.26 -8.41
C PRO A 76 9.73 1.36 -7.33
N SER A 77 8.51 1.80 -6.97
CA SER A 77 8.35 2.84 -5.94
C SER A 77 8.79 2.39 -4.54
N LYS A 78 8.93 1.08 -4.33
CA LYS A 78 9.50 0.47 -3.13
C LYS A 78 10.90 0.98 -2.79
N GLU A 79 11.71 1.35 -3.80
CA GLU A 79 13.06 1.88 -3.59
C GLU A 79 13.08 3.22 -2.83
N TYR A 80 11.97 3.95 -2.84
CA TYR A 80 11.84 5.23 -2.14
C TYR A 80 11.30 5.10 -0.71
N ALA A 81 11.03 3.88 -0.25
CA ALA A 81 10.51 3.65 1.08
C ALA A 81 11.64 3.66 2.13
N ASP A 82 11.39 4.32 3.26
CA ASP A 82 12.30 4.26 4.41
C ASP A 82 12.16 2.91 5.13
N ILE A 83 10.95 2.32 5.10
CA ILE A 83 10.61 1.05 5.77
C ILE A 83 9.79 0.18 4.82
N ILE A 84 10.16 -1.10 4.70
CA ILE A 84 9.37 -2.13 4.02
C ILE A 84 8.77 -3.06 5.05
N ILE A 85 7.44 -3.17 5.09
CA ILE A 85 6.72 -4.04 6.03
C ILE A 85 6.16 -5.24 5.28
N PRO A 86 6.59 -6.48 5.61
CA PRO A 86 5.99 -7.68 5.04
C PRO A 86 4.58 -7.90 5.63
N ASN A 87 3.62 -8.26 4.77
CA ASN A 87 2.21 -8.43 5.11
C ASN A 87 1.64 -9.78 4.62
N ASN A 88 2.50 -10.78 4.44
CA ASN A 88 2.04 -12.15 4.22
C ASN A 88 1.33 -12.70 5.47
N THR A 89 1.75 -12.24 6.66
CA THR A 89 1.11 -12.54 7.96
C THR A 89 0.84 -11.25 8.74
N TYR A 90 -0.03 -11.32 9.75
CA TYR A 90 -0.27 -10.17 10.64
C TYR A 90 0.99 -9.85 11.44
N ASN A 91 1.62 -8.70 11.17
CA ASN A 91 2.90 -8.30 11.75
C ASN A 91 2.69 -7.22 12.81
N THR A 92 2.37 -7.64 14.04
CA THR A 92 2.19 -6.74 15.19
C THR A 92 3.45 -5.95 15.53
N VAL A 93 4.62 -6.59 15.41
CA VAL A 93 5.92 -5.96 15.73
C VAL A 93 6.17 -4.74 14.84
N ALA A 94 5.90 -4.85 13.54
CA ALA A 94 6.06 -3.72 12.62
C ALA A 94 5.12 -2.55 12.98
N ILE A 95 3.89 -2.84 13.41
CA ILE A 95 2.93 -1.83 13.85
C ILE A 95 3.44 -1.10 15.10
N ASP A 96 3.97 -1.83 16.07
CA ASP A 96 4.51 -1.26 17.31
C ASP A 96 5.74 -0.37 17.05
N ILE A 97 6.60 -0.76 16.10
CA ILE A 97 7.73 0.07 15.66
C ILE A 97 7.23 1.37 15.04
N VAL A 98 6.30 1.30 14.08
CA VAL A 98 5.74 2.50 13.43
C VAL A 98 5.08 3.41 14.46
N ARG A 99 4.32 2.85 15.40
CA ARG A 99 3.70 3.60 16.50
C ARG A 99 4.73 4.30 17.38
N THR A 100 5.84 3.64 17.67
CA THR A 100 6.93 4.21 18.48
C THR A 100 7.59 5.38 17.76
N ILE A 101 7.91 5.23 16.47
CA ILE A 101 8.51 6.30 15.66
C ILE A 101 7.59 7.52 15.58
N ILE A 102 6.30 7.29 15.32
CA ILE A 102 5.28 8.35 15.28
C ILE A 102 5.25 9.09 16.63
N ASN A 103 5.17 8.36 17.74
CA ASN A 103 5.15 8.97 19.08
C ASN A 103 6.40 9.78 19.36
N GLN A 104 7.59 9.33 18.95
CA GLN A 104 8.84 10.07 19.14
C GLN A 104 8.93 11.37 18.32
N LYS A 105 8.35 11.40 17.11
CA LYS A 105 8.36 12.58 16.23
C LYS A 105 7.32 13.64 16.58
N ILE A 106 6.27 13.28 17.32
CA ILE A 106 5.21 14.22 17.74
C ILE A 106 5.61 15.05 18.97
N VAL A 107 6.59 14.57 19.75
CA VAL A 107 7.11 15.26 20.94
C VAL A 107 7.87 16.52 20.55
#